data_AF-A0A8C9JJF9-F1
#
_entry.id   AF-A0A8C9JJF9-F1
#
_cell.length_a   1.000
_cell.length_b   1.000
_cell.length_c   1.000
_cell.angle_alpha   90.00
_cell.angle_beta   90.00
_cell.angle_gamma   90.00
#
_symmetry.space_group_name_H-M   'P 1'
#
loop_
_entity.id
_entity.type
_entity.pdbx_description
1 polymer ?
#
loop_
_entity_poly.entity_id
_entity_poly.type
_entity_poly.pdbx_seq_one_letter_code
_entity_poly.pdbx_strand_id
1 'polypeptide(L)'
;MKCLLLALGLALVCGLQAATVPPAMEDLDIRQVAGMWHSVAMAASDISLLDSETAPLKVYVQELRPTPGDNLEIILRKWENHACIEENIMAQKTEDPAVFTVDYQGERKISVLDTDYTHYMFFCMEVPAPGTENGMMCQYLGRLNGSVGRAGSTLPPVLGLDPVLEHVRGEQGGEAVGAGDVAANT
;
A
#
# COMPACT_ATOMS: atom_id res chain seq x y z
N MET A 1 -19.64 41.14 12.38
CA MET A 1 -18.41 40.39 12.72
C MET A 1 -18.63 38.90 13.07
N LYS A 2 -19.86 38.34 13.06
CA LYS A 2 -20.08 36.90 13.38
C LYS A 2 -19.97 35.96 12.18
N CYS A 3 -20.39 36.38 10.98
CA CYS A 3 -20.38 35.54 9.78
C CYS A 3 -18.96 35.14 9.31
N LEU A 4 -17.96 36.01 9.52
CA LEU A 4 -16.55 35.71 9.21
C LEU A 4 -16.01 34.54 10.02
N LEU A 5 -16.36 34.44 11.31
CA LEU A 5 -15.93 33.33 12.17
C LEU A 5 -16.59 32.01 11.77
N LEU A 6 -17.84 32.04 11.31
CA LEU A 6 -18.54 30.86 10.79
C LEU A 6 -17.94 30.38 9.46
N ALA A 7 -17.64 31.31 8.54
CA ALA A 7 -16.98 30.99 7.28
C ALA A 7 -15.57 30.43 7.50
N LEU A 8 -14.80 31.02 8.41
CA LEU A 8 -13.46 30.53 8.77
C LEU A 8 -13.52 29.14 9.44
N GLY A 9 -14.50 28.91 10.31
CA GLY A 9 -14.71 27.61 10.95
C GLY A 9 -15.09 26.50 9.97
N LEU A 10 -15.98 26.78 9.01
CA LEU A 10 -16.32 25.82 7.94
C LEU A 10 -15.12 25.55 7.01
N ALA A 11 -14.34 26.57 6.65
CA ALA A 11 -13.14 26.40 5.83
C ALA A 11 -12.08 25.52 6.52
N LEU A 12 -11.89 25.68 7.85
CA LEU A 12 -10.98 24.84 8.64
C LEU A 12 -11.43 23.38 8.73
N VAL A 13 -12.74 23.10 8.77
CA VAL A 13 -13.26 21.72 8.76
C VAL A 13 -13.04 21.04 7.39
N CYS A 14 -13.15 21.78 6.28
CA CYS A 14 -12.91 21.24 4.95
C CYS A 14 -11.44 20.89 4.65
N GLY A 15 -10.48 21.47 5.37
CA GLY A 15 -9.04 21.24 5.15
C GLY A 15 -8.47 19.99 5.82
N LEU A 16 -9.20 19.37 6.75
CA LEU A 16 -8.70 18.24 7.55
C LEU A 16 -8.99 16.88 6.92
N GLN A 17 -8.63 16.72 5.65
CA GLN A 17 -8.51 15.40 5.04
C GLN A 17 -7.18 14.79 5.51
N ALA A 18 -7.22 14.10 6.65
CA ALA A 18 -6.14 13.20 7.00
C ALA A 18 -5.97 12.17 5.87
N ALA A 19 -4.72 11.84 5.51
CA ALA A 19 -4.42 10.78 4.55
C ALA A 19 -4.74 9.42 5.17
N THR A 20 -6.02 9.12 5.33
CA THR A 20 -6.52 7.81 5.73
C THR A 20 -6.32 6.86 4.58
N VAL A 21 -5.77 5.69 4.90
CA VAL A 21 -5.73 4.54 4.00
C VAL A 21 -7.15 4.32 3.45
N PRO A 22 -7.31 4.04 2.14
CA PRO A 22 -8.62 3.69 1.59
C PRO A 22 -9.28 2.61 2.45
N PRO A 23 -10.61 2.66 2.66
CA PRO A 23 -11.29 1.57 3.35
C PRO A 23 -11.00 0.24 2.65
N ALA A 24 -10.98 -0.85 3.41
CA ALA A 24 -10.98 -2.18 2.84
C ALA A 24 -12.21 -2.35 1.93
N MET A 25 -12.09 -3.16 0.89
CA MET A 25 -13.21 -3.36 -0.04
C MET A 25 -14.39 -4.06 0.65
N GLU A 26 -15.60 -3.66 0.32
CA GLU A 26 -16.81 -4.33 0.82
C GLU A 26 -16.98 -5.70 0.14
N ASP A 27 -17.50 -6.69 0.88
CA ASP A 27 -17.92 -8.01 0.38
C ASP A 27 -16.89 -8.78 -0.48
N LEU A 28 -15.61 -8.80 -0.07
CA LEU A 28 -14.57 -9.60 -0.74
C LEU A 28 -14.98 -11.09 -0.87
N ASP A 29 -15.27 -11.54 -2.09
CA ASP A 29 -15.31 -12.98 -2.39
C ASP A 29 -13.90 -13.57 -2.41
N ILE A 30 -13.48 -14.05 -1.23
CA ILE A 30 -12.17 -14.68 -1.03
C ILE A 30 -11.94 -15.89 -1.96
N ARG A 31 -12.98 -16.53 -2.51
CA ARG A 31 -12.80 -17.65 -3.45
C ARG A 31 -12.24 -17.21 -4.79
N GLN A 32 -12.56 -15.99 -5.23
CA GLN A 32 -12.14 -15.47 -6.53
C GLN A 32 -10.69 -14.96 -6.55
N VAL A 33 -10.06 -14.71 -5.39
CA VAL A 33 -8.63 -14.33 -5.34
C VAL A 33 -7.69 -15.51 -5.62
N ALA A 34 -8.19 -16.76 -5.71
CA ALA A 34 -7.38 -17.96 -5.79
C ALA A 34 -6.41 -17.98 -7.00
N GLY A 35 -5.27 -18.66 -6.84
CA GLY A 35 -4.29 -18.95 -7.89
C GLY A 35 -3.12 -17.96 -7.95
N MET A 36 -2.46 -17.92 -9.10
CA MET A 36 -1.19 -17.20 -9.30
C MET A 36 -1.37 -15.68 -9.34
N TRP A 37 -0.40 -14.98 -8.75
CA TRP A 37 -0.27 -13.53 -8.72
C TRP A 37 1.21 -13.13 -8.86
N HIS A 38 1.46 -11.88 -9.23
CA HIS A 38 2.80 -11.31 -9.28
C HIS A 38 2.82 -9.95 -8.57
N SER A 39 3.70 -9.76 -7.59
CA SER A 39 3.98 -8.43 -7.03
C SER A 39 4.60 -7.51 -8.09
N VAL A 40 3.88 -6.45 -8.45
CA VAL A 40 4.29 -5.47 -9.48
C VAL A 40 4.85 -4.20 -8.84
N ALA A 41 4.28 -3.74 -7.73
CA ALA A 41 4.79 -2.59 -6.97
C ALA A 41 4.61 -2.77 -5.46
N MET A 42 5.48 -2.09 -4.70
CA MET A 42 5.50 -2.05 -3.23
C MET A 42 5.69 -0.60 -2.78
N ALA A 43 5.02 -0.19 -1.71
CA ALA A 43 5.26 1.06 -0.99
C ALA A 43 5.22 0.81 0.51
N ALA A 44 5.93 1.61 1.31
CA ALA A 44 5.84 1.56 2.77
C ALA A 44 6.03 2.96 3.37
N SER A 45 5.46 3.18 4.56
CA SER A 45 5.61 4.42 5.32
C SER A 45 7.05 4.64 5.80
N ASP A 46 7.77 3.54 6.05
CA ASP A 46 9.20 3.54 6.33
C ASP A 46 9.91 2.73 5.23
N ILE A 47 10.81 3.38 4.49
CA ILE A 47 11.50 2.78 3.36
C ILE A 47 12.47 1.66 3.79
N SER A 48 12.96 1.68 5.04
CA SER A 48 13.86 0.63 5.58
C SER A 48 13.20 -0.76 5.65
N LEU A 49 11.87 -0.82 5.54
CA LEU A 49 11.11 -2.06 5.41
C LEU A 49 11.27 -2.71 4.03
N LEU A 50 11.77 -1.97 3.02
CA LEU A 50 11.81 -2.34 1.60
C LEU A 50 13.12 -1.97 0.86
N ASP A 51 14.08 -1.30 1.49
CA ASP A 51 15.23 -0.66 0.82
C ASP A 51 16.35 -1.61 0.36
N SER A 52 16.36 -2.83 0.88
CA SER A 52 17.38 -3.85 0.64
C SER A 52 16.75 -5.21 0.32
N GLU A 53 17.52 -6.12 -0.28
CA GLU A 53 17.02 -7.46 -0.65
C GLU A 53 16.55 -8.24 0.59
N THR A 54 17.28 -8.10 1.70
CA THR A 54 16.97 -8.70 3.00
C THR A 54 16.03 -7.84 3.88
N ALA A 55 15.45 -6.76 3.36
CA ALA A 55 14.56 -5.92 4.16
C ALA A 55 13.30 -6.71 4.58
N PRO A 56 12.81 -6.52 5.81
CA PRO A 56 11.91 -7.49 6.46
C PRO A 56 10.57 -7.68 5.75
N LEU A 57 10.11 -6.69 4.97
CA LEU A 57 8.85 -6.75 4.22
C LEU A 57 9.06 -6.81 2.69
N LYS A 58 10.29 -7.06 2.23
CA LYS A 58 10.63 -7.23 0.80
C LYS A 58 10.23 -8.60 0.28
N VAL A 59 8.93 -8.88 0.33
CA VAL A 59 8.33 -10.18 0.03
C VAL A 59 7.47 -10.12 -1.23
N TYR A 60 7.59 -11.11 -2.11
CA TYR A 60 6.92 -11.16 -3.40
C TYR A 60 5.86 -12.26 -3.39
N VAL A 61 4.58 -11.91 -3.50
CA VAL A 61 3.48 -12.88 -3.56
C VAL A 61 3.55 -13.64 -4.88
N GLN A 62 3.35 -14.95 -4.79
CA GLN A 62 3.37 -15.88 -5.92
C GLN A 62 2.00 -16.55 -6.14
N GLU A 63 1.35 -17.02 -5.07
CA GLU A 63 0.07 -17.72 -5.16
C GLU A 63 -0.78 -17.46 -3.93
N LEU A 64 -2.09 -17.37 -4.13
CA LEU A 64 -3.10 -17.20 -3.09
C LEU A 64 -4.03 -18.43 -3.06
N ARG A 65 -4.19 -19.05 -1.89
CA ARG A 65 -4.94 -20.30 -1.70
C ARG A 65 -5.99 -20.17 -0.60
N PRO A 66 -7.23 -19.80 -0.95
CA PRO A 66 -8.36 -19.76 -0.03
C PRO A 66 -8.69 -21.15 0.55
N THR A 67 -8.68 -21.27 1.88
CA THR A 67 -9.00 -22.50 2.60
C THR A 67 -10.52 -22.73 2.70
N PRO A 68 -11.03 -23.95 2.97
CA PRO A 68 -12.45 -24.17 3.19
C PRO A 68 -13.06 -23.36 4.34
N GLY A 69 -12.26 -22.90 5.30
CA GLY A 69 -12.69 -22.06 6.42
C GLY A 69 -12.67 -20.54 6.14
N ASP A 70 -12.38 -20.11 4.90
CA ASP A 70 -12.22 -18.73 4.45
C ASP A 70 -10.96 -18.00 4.94
N ASN A 71 -10.05 -18.69 5.64
CA ASN A 71 -8.66 -18.25 5.80
C ASN A 71 -7.92 -18.32 4.45
N LEU A 72 -6.80 -17.61 4.33
CA LEU A 72 -5.99 -17.52 3.11
C LEU A 72 -4.55 -18.00 3.35
N GLU A 73 -4.12 -19.06 2.67
CA GLU A 73 -2.69 -19.37 2.54
C GLU A 73 -2.08 -18.44 1.46
N ILE A 74 -1.05 -17.71 1.84
CA ILE A 74 -0.27 -16.81 0.98
C ILE A 74 1.09 -17.46 0.76
N ILE A 75 1.41 -17.77 -0.49
CA ILE A 75 2.72 -18.31 -0.88
C ILE A 75 3.51 -17.15 -1.44
N LEU A 76 4.66 -16.88 -0.84
CA LEU A 76 5.52 -15.77 -1.21
C LEU A 76 6.98 -16.19 -1.31
N ARG A 77 7.79 -15.28 -1.86
CA ARG A 77 9.23 -15.42 -1.94
C ARG A 77 9.93 -14.25 -1.27
N LYS A 78 10.99 -14.53 -0.53
CA LYS A 78 11.87 -13.54 0.09
C LYS A 78 13.33 -13.89 -0.15
N TRP A 79 14.22 -12.91 0.01
CA TRP A 79 15.66 -13.15 -0.02
C TRP A 79 16.18 -13.35 1.40
N GLU A 80 16.65 -14.55 1.70
CA GLU A 80 17.16 -14.93 3.01
C GLU A 80 18.32 -15.91 2.84
N ASN A 81 19.32 -15.85 3.71
CA ASN A 81 20.49 -16.75 3.68
C ASN A 81 21.19 -16.85 2.30
N HIS A 82 21.22 -15.72 1.56
CA HIS A 82 21.80 -15.58 0.22
C HIS A 82 21.08 -16.38 -0.88
N ALA A 83 19.80 -16.69 -0.70
CA ALA A 83 18.96 -17.35 -1.68
C ALA A 83 17.55 -16.74 -1.74
N CYS A 84 16.88 -16.90 -2.88
CA CYS A 84 15.45 -16.64 -3.00
C CYS A 84 14.69 -17.89 -2.53
N ILE A 85 14.16 -17.83 -1.31
CA ILE A 85 13.40 -18.93 -0.69
C ILE A 85 11.89 -18.71 -0.85
N GLU A 86 11.14 -19.79 -0.76
CA GLU A 86 9.67 -19.80 -0.72
C GLU A 86 9.21 -19.95 0.73
N GLU A 87 8.17 -19.22 1.12
CA GLU A 87 7.59 -19.22 2.46
C GLU A 87 6.06 -19.18 2.34
N ASN A 88 5.39 -20.00 3.14
CA ASN A 88 3.93 -20.07 3.19
C ASN A 88 3.44 -19.44 4.48
N ILE A 89 2.51 -18.50 4.37
CA ILE A 89 1.95 -17.75 5.49
C ILE A 89 0.44 -18.00 5.54
N MET A 90 -0.10 -18.27 6.73
CA MET A 90 -1.54 -18.44 6.91
C MET A 90 -2.16 -17.17 7.47
N ALA A 91 -2.90 -16.45 6.64
CA ALA A 91 -3.70 -15.30 7.04
C ALA A 91 -5.09 -15.78 7.51
N GLN A 92 -5.41 -15.55 8.79
CA GLN A 92 -6.69 -15.93 9.39
C GLN A 92 -7.75 -14.89 9.04
N LYS A 93 -8.98 -15.31 8.76
CA LYS A 93 -10.09 -14.38 8.53
C LYS A 93 -10.46 -13.60 9.79
N THR A 94 -11.06 -12.42 9.60
CA THR A 94 -11.69 -11.66 10.68
C THR A 94 -13.22 -11.61 10.49
N GLU A 95 -13.91 -10.72 11.22
CA GLU A 95 -15.33 -10.43 11.01
C GLU A 95 -15.56 -9.61 9.72
N ASP A 96 -14.54 -8.87 9.27
CA ASP A 96 -14.52 -8.17 7.99
C ASP A 96 -13.97 -9.11 6.89
N PRO A 97 -14.73 -9.38 5.81
CA PRO A 97 -14.32 -10.30 4.74
C PRO A 97 -13.01 -9.91 4.03
N ALA A 98 -12.66 -8.62 4.00
CA ALA A 98 -11.48 -8.09 3.32
C ALA A 98 -10.27 -7.92 4.27
N VAL A 99 -10.42 -8.18 5.57
CA VAL A 99 -9.36 -8.05 6.58
C VAL A 99 -8.99 -9.40 7.17
N PHE A 100 -7.68 -9.65 7.23
CA PHE A 100 -7.08 -10.87 7.73
C PHE A 100 -6.05 -10.55 8.81
N THR A 101 -5.90 -11.41 9.83
CA THR A 101 -4.76 -11.36 10.74
C THR A 101 -3.68 -12.34 10.31
N VAL A 102 -2.41 -11.96 10.51
CA VAL A 102 -1.25 -12.74 10.09
C VAL A 102 -0.17 -12.66 11.16
N ASP A 103 0.46 -13.80 11.49
CA ASP A 103 1.71 -13.79 12.25
C ASP A 103 2.88 -13.79 11.26
N TYR A 104 3.47 -12.62 11.06
CA TYR A 104 4.67 -12.44 10.26
C TYR A 104 5.57 -11.43 10.94
N GLN A 105 6.55 -11.92 11.70
CA GLN A 105 7.35 -11.08 12.61
C GLN A 105 6.43 -10.32 13.59
N GLY A 106 5.52 -11.06 14.24
CA GLY A 106 4.45 -10.53 15.09
C GLY A 106 3.08 -10.51 14.40
N GLU A 107 2.02 -10.42 15.20
CA GLU A 107 0.65 -10.28 14.72
C GLU A 107 0.46 -8.94 14.00
N ARG A 108 -0.11 -8.98 12.79
CA ARG A 108 -0.41 -7.85 11.93
C ARG A 108 -1.77 -8.04 11.27
N LYS A 109 -2.34 -6.97 10.74
CA LYS A 109 -3.51 -7.03 9.85
C LYS A 109 -3.11 -6.79 8.41
N ILE A 110 -3.75 -7.53 7.51
CA ILE A 110 -3.75 -7.29 6.06
C ILE A 110 -5.16 -6.90 5.66
N SER A 111 -5.30 -5.82 4.90
CA SER A 111 -6.56 -5.35 4.32
C SER A 111 -6.46 -5.37 2.80
N VAL A 112 -7.36 -6.08 2.13
CA VAL A 112 -7.55 -5.96 0.68
C VAL A 112 -8.34 -4.68 0.42
N LEU A 113 -7.76 -3.76 -0.35
CA LEU A 113 -8.34 -2.44 -0.58
C LEU A 113 -9.14 -2.39 -1.89
N ASP A 114 -8.70 -3.11 -2.92
CA ASP A 114 -9.41 -3.21 -4.19
C ASP A 114 -8.94 -4.43 -5.00
N THR A 115 -9.82 -5.03 -5.80
CA THR A 115 -9.52 -6.15 -6.71
C THR A 115 -10.63 -6.32 -7.74
N ASP A 116 -10.26 -6.60 -8.99
CA ASP A 116 -11.18 -7.11 -10.01
C ASP A 116 -11.10 -8.64 -10.16
N TYR A 117 -10.40 -9.30 -9.23
CA TYR A 117 -10.08 -10.73 -9.15
C TYR A 117 -9.27 -11.31 -10.32
N THR A 118 -9.14 -10.59 -11.43
CA THR A 118 -8.83 -11.13 -12.76
C THR A 118 -7.60 -10.48 -13.40
N HIS A 119 -7.30 -9.23 -13.07
CA HIS A 119 -6.13 -8.49 -13.54
C HIS A 119 -5.30 -7.94 -12.39
N TYR A 120 -5.91 -7.44 -11.32
CA TYR A 120 -5.17 -6.80 -10.21
C TYR A 120 -5.77 -7.07 -8.83
N MET A 121 -4.93 -6.93 -7.81
CA MET A 121 -5.35 -6.80 -6.41
C MET A 121 -4.40 -5.83 -5.69
N PHE A 122 -4.97 -4.92 -4.91
CA PHE A 122 -4.22 -4.01 -4.05
C PHE A 122 -4.52 -4.33 -2.58
N PHE A 123 -3.48 -4.50 -1.78
CA PHE A 123 -3.60 -4.74 -0.34
C PHE A 123 -2.58 -3.92 0.45
N CYS A 124 -2.91 -3.62 1.71
CA CYS A 124 -1.99 -3.03 2.67
C CYS A 124 -1.89 -3.91 3.92
N MET A 125 -0.74 -3.85 4.59
CA MET A 125 -0.47 -4.50 5.86
C MET A 125 -0.08 -3.44 6.90
N GLU A 126 -0.70 -3.51 8.07
CA GLU A 126 -0.33 -2.70 9.23
C GLU A 126 1.08 -3.08 9.72
N VAL A 127 1.91 -2.07 9.97
CA VAL A 127 3.29 -2.23 10.45
C VAL A 127 3.46 -1.41 11.73
N PRO A 128 3.73 -2.05 12.88
CA PRO A 128 4.12 -1.32 14.08
C PRO A 128 5.40 -0.51 13.81
N ALA A 129 5.29 0.82 13.83
CA ALA A 129 6.39 1.74 13.55
C ALA A 129 6.69 2.60 14.78
N PRO A 130 7.95 2.66 15.26
CA PRO A 130 8.29 3.45 16.44
C PRO A 130 8.04 4.95 16.16
N GLY A 131 7.14 5.55 16.94
CA GLY A 131 6.77 6.96 16.79
C GLY A 131 5.76 7.27 15.69
N THR A 132 5.21 6.26 14.99
CA THR A 132 4.15 6.44 13.98
C THR A 132 3.01 5.47 14.27
N GLU A 133 1.83 5.98 14.63
CA GLU A 133 0.71 5.14 15.05
C GLU A 133 0.12 4.29 13.90
N ASN A 134 0.30 4.74 12.65
CA ASN A 134 -0.27 4.13 11.44
C ASN A 134 0.81 3.72 10.41
N GLY A 135 1.85 3.00 10.83
CA GLY A 135 2.83 2.45 9.88
C GLY A 135 2.20 1.42 8.93
N MET A 136 2.60 1.40 7.66
CA MET A 136 2.04 0.49 6.65
C MET A 136 3.04 0.07 5.57
N MET A 137 2.77 -1.09 4.97
CA MET A 137 3.34 -1.55 3.70
C MET A 137 2.21 -1.99 2.77
N CYS A 138 2.18 -1.52 1.53
CA CYS A 138 1.16 -1.85 0.53
C CYS A 138 1.77 -2.49 -0.71
N GLN A 139 1.04 -3.40 -1.33
CA GLN A 139 1.41 -4.11 -2.54
C GLN A 139 0.31 -4.07 -3.59
N TYR A 140 0.74 -3.79 -4.82
CA TYR A 140 -0.07 -3.97 -6.03
C TYR A 140 0.37 -5.27 -6.72
N LEU A 141 -0.56 -6.22 -6.80
CA LEU A 141 -0.38 -7.49 -7.49
C LEU A 141 -1.08 -7.44 -8.86
N GLY A 142 -0.48 -8.09 -9.85
CA GLY A 142 -1.08 -8.31 -11.17
C GLY A 142 -1.21 -9.80 -11.52
N ARG A 143 -2.24 -10.16 -12.27
CA ARG A 143 -2.31 -11.42 -13.02
C ARG A 143 -1.84 -11.20 -14.46
N LEU A 144 -1.02 -12.11 -14.97
CA LEU A 144 -0.56 -12.08 -16.35
C LEU A 144 -1.35 -13.12 -17.16
N ASN A 145 -2.31 -12.64 -17.96
CA ASN A 145 -3.14 -13.48 -18.82
C ASN A 145 -2.33 -14.06 -19.99
N GLY A 146 -1.74 -15.24 -19.76
CA GLY A 146 -1.16 -16.10 -20.79
C GLY A 146 0.37 -16.07 -20.91
N SER A 147 0.98 -17.24 -20.71
CA SER A 147 2.32 -17.63 -21.18
C SER A 147 3.41 -16.55 -21.18
N VAL A 148 3.92 -16.18 -20.00
CA VAL A 148 5.25 -15.56 -19.89
C VAL A 148 6.31 -16.63 -20.13
N GLY A 149 6.55 -16.92 -21.42
CA GLY A 149 7.85 -17.39 -21.85
C GLY A 149 8.89 -16.34 -21.45
N ARG A 150 10.01 -16.81 -20.90
CA ARG A 150 11.10 -16.03 -20.31
C ARG A 150 11.62 -14.92 -21.26
N ALA A 151 10.99 -13.75 -21.21
CA ALA A 151 11.28 -12.59 -22.05
C ALA A 151 11.38 -11.33 -21.18
N GLY A 152 12.24 -10.40 -21.59
CA GLY A 152 12.73 -9.30 -20.75
C GLY A 152 11.65 -8.32 -20.29
N SER A 153 11.94 -7.69 -19.16
CA SER A 153 11.18 -6.63 -18.52
C SER A 153 10.75 -5.50 -19.46
N THR A 154 9.47 -5.49 -19.83
CA THR A 154 8.71 -4.28 -20.17
C THR A 154 7.45 -4.26 -19.32
N LEU A 155 7.42 -3.39 -18.32
CA LEU A 155 6.21 -3.09 -17.55
C LEU A 155 5.13 -2.55 -18.49
N PRO A 156 3.84 -2.90 -18.30
CA PRO A 156 2.76 -2.21 -18.99
C PRO A 156 2.75 -0.72 -18.58
N PRO A 157 2.30 0.19 -19.47
CA PRO A 157 2.17 1.59 -19.11
C PRO A 157 1.19 1.74 -17.94
N VAL A 158 1.65 2.40 -16.88
CA VAL A 158 0.86 2.67 -15.68
C VAL A 158 -0.24 3.66 -16.03
N LEU A 159 -1.42 3.15 -16.40
CA LEU A 159 -2.64 3.94 -16.50
C LEU A 159 -3.27 4.04 -15.11
N GLY A 160 -3.18 5.22 -14.47
CA GLY A 160 -4.01 5.55 -13.31
C GLY A 160 -3.35 5.73 -11.95
N LEU A 161 -2.01 5.80 -11.83
CA LEU A 161 -1.39 6.28 -10.58
C LEU A 161 -1.39 7.82 -10.45
N ASP A 162 -1.72 8.57 -11.51
CA ASP A 162 -1.70 10.04 -11.50
C ASP A 162 -2.53 10.68 -10.37
N PRO A 163 -3.75 10.23 -10.01
CA PRO A 163 -4.52 10.84 -8.91
C PRO A 163 -3.83 10.70 -7.54
N VAL A 164 -3.08 9.61 -7.34
CA VAL A 164 -2.33 9.34 -6.11
C VAL A 164 -1.00 10.12 -6.12
N LEU A 165 -0.33 10.19 -7.29
CA LEU A 165 0.95 10.87 -7.42
C LEU A 165 0.83 12.39 -7.42
N GLU A 166 -0.23 12.97 -8.00
CA GLU A 166 -0.47 14.43 -7.95
C GLU A 166 -0.74 14.91 -6.52
N HIS A 167 -1.41 14.11 -5.69
CA HIS A 167 -1.61 14.43 -4.28
C HIS A 167 -0.27 14.54 -3.53
N VAL A 168 0.65 13.59 -3.76
CA VAL A 168 2.02 13.61 -3.20
C VAL A 168 2.88 14.74 -3.79
N ARG A 169 2.68 15.09 -5.07
CA ARG A 169 3.47 16.14 -5.74
C ARG A 169 3.04 17.55 -5.38
N GLY A 170 1.79 17.74 -4.94
CA GLY A 170 1.27 19.01 -4.43
C GLY A 170 1.98 19.52 -3.18
N GLU A 171 2.48 18.63 -2.31
CA GLU A 171 3.15 19.02 -1.05
C GLU A 171 4.57 19.59 -1.23
N GLN A 172 5.22 19.42 -2.38
CA GLN A 172 6.57 19.98 -2.65
C GLN A 172 6.53 21.27 -3.50
N GLY A 173 5.34 21.83 -3.73
CA GLY A 173 5.06 22.90 -4.68
C GLY A 173 5.14 24.35 -4.17
N GLY A 174 5.96 24.66 -3.16
CA GLY A 174 6.25 26.01 -2.69
C GLY A 174 7.41 25.99 -1.68
N GLU A 175 8.43 26.85 -1.75
CA GLU A 175 8.42 28.24 -2.20
C GLU A 175 9.81 28.65 -2.75
N ALA A 176 9.85 29.47 -3.81
CA ALA A 176 11.07 30.16 -4.26
C ALA A 176 10.72 31.46 -5.01
N VAL A 177 11.59 32.48 -4.85
CA VAL A 177 11.49 33.88 -5.36
C VAL A 177 10.49 34.76 -4.57
N GLY A 178 10.83 35.96 -4.08
CA GLY A 178 12.11 36.72 -4.08
C GLY A 178 11.89 38.26 -4.00
N ALA A 179 12.89 39.01 -3.47
CA ALA A 179 12.91 40.48 -3.21
C ALA A 179 11.90 40.99 -2.15
N GLY A 180 12.07 42.08 -1.39
CA GLY A 180 13.12 43.12 -1.21
C GLY A 180 12.49 44.29 -0.37
N ASP A 181 13.16 45.31 0.15
CA ASP A 181 14.58 45.68 0.33
C ASP A 181 14.66 46.91 1.31
N VAL A 182 15.87 47.42 1.64
CA VAL A 182 16.17 48.74 2.28
C VAL A 182 15.87 48.92 3.79
N ALA A 183 16.94 49.11 4.58
CA ALA A 183 17.19 50.37 5.31
C ALA A 183 18.61 50.42 5.91
N ALA A 184 19.42 51.39 5.49
CA ALA A 184 20.67 51.76 6.15
C ALA A 184 20.46 52.99 7.04
N ASN A 185 21.11 53.03 8.21
CA ASN A 185 21.88 54.21 8.63
C ASN A 185 22.68 53.99 9.93
N THR A 186 23.92 54.49 9.90
CA THR A 186 24.82 54.88 11.01
C THR A 186 25.07 53.89 12.15
#